data_AF-A0A7S2DHX7-F1
#
_entry.id   AF-A0A7S2DHX7-F1
#
_cell.length_a   1.000
_cell.length_b   1.000
_cell.length_c   1.000
_cell.angle_alpha   90.00
_cell.angle_beta   90.00
_cell.angle_gamma   90.00
#
_symmetry.space_group_name_H-M   'P 1'
#
loop_
_entity.id
_entity.type
_entity.pdbx_description
1 polymer ?
#
loop_
_entity_poly.entity_id
_entity_poly.type
_entity_poly.pdbx_seq_one_letter_code
_entity_poly.pdbx_strand_id
1 'polypeptide(L)'
;PSARQQAPQHYMADAKAATKLQAAHRGKSTRKGKAAADWQDTNMALFGSDIEKKIKAAAADGEPQWNDAGLKPGLQIWRIESFKVKPWPESKYGQFHTGDSYIVLHTYIKDPKVNPDKLAWNIHFWIGAESTQDEYGTAAYKTVELDDKLGGAAIQHREVESSESDLFCGHFRRGVRYLQGGIATGFKQVEDPATRDPVLLRIKGKADNLQLRQVRLKRTYMNHG
;
A
#
# COMPACT_ATOMS: atom_id res chain seq x y z
N PRO A 1 -11.40 -18.81 23.95
CA PRO A 1 -12.51 -18.24 23.16
C PRO A 1 -11.98 -17.21 22.16
N SER A 2 -11.58 -17.67 20.97
CA SER A 2 -10.99 -16.84 19.92
C SER A 2 -12.06 -16.06 19.17
N ALA A 3 -12.03 -14.73 19.27
CA ALA A 3 -12.78 -13.86 18.39
C ALA A 3 -12.11 -13.86 17.01
N ARG A 4 -12.69 -14.60 16.06
CA ARG A 4 -12.41 -14.44 14.63
C ARG A 4 -12.84 -13.02 14.23
N GLN A 5 -11.88 -12.12 14.05
CA GLN A 5 -12.13 -10.84 13.39
C GLN A 5 -12.41 -11.14 11.90
N GLN A 6 -13.69 -11.04 11.53
CA GLN A 6 -14.13 -11.05 10.14
C GLN A 6 -13.59 -9.80 9.45
N ALA A 7 -13.03 -9.97 8.25
CA ALA A 7 -12.69 -8.85 7.38
C ALA A 7 -13.96 -8.03 7.07
N PRO A 8 -13.90 -6.69 7.08
CA PRO A 8 -15.07 -5.86 6.81
C PRO A 8 -15.57 -6.09 5.37
N GLN A 9 -16.84 -6.48 5.25
CA GLN A 9 -17.49 -6.92 4.02
C GLN A 9 -17.46 -5.88 2.86
N HIS A 10 -17.21 -4.60 3.15
CA HIS A 10 -17.14 -3.55 2.13
C HIS A 10 -15.94 -3.72 1.18
N TYR A 11 -14.79 -4.17 1.70
CA TYR A 11 -13.56 -4.38 0.91
C TYR A 11 -13.73 -5.49 -0.16
N MET A 12 -14.63 -6.44 0.08
CA MET A 12 -14.97 -7.49 -0.90
C MET A 12 -16.07 -7.07 -1.88
N ALA A 13 -16.84 -6.02 -1.58
CA ALA A 13 -17.87 -5.51 -2.48
C ALA A 13 -17.24 -4.75 -3.65
N ASP A 14 -16.23 -3.93 -3.36
CA ASP A 14 -15.55 -3.09 -4.37
C ASP A 14 -14.64 -3.93 -5.28
N ALA A 15 -13.95 -4.94 -4.72
CA ALA A 15 -13.20 -5.92 -5.50
C ALA A 15 -14.12 -6.76 -6.42
N LYS A 16 -15.33 -7.11 -5.95
CA LYS A 16 -16.33 -7.81 -6.77
C LYS A 16 -16.92 -6.90 -7.85
N ALA A 17 -17.14 -5.61 -7.56
CA ALA A 17 -17.61 -4.65 -8.55
C ALA A 17 -16.58 -4.42 -9.67
N ALA A 18 -15.30 -4.27 -9.32
CA ALA A 18 -14.19 -4.18 -10.28
C ALA A 18 -14.05 -5.46 -11.13
N THR A 19 -14.17 -6.64 -10.50
CA THR A 19 -14.14 -7.93 -11.21
C THR A 19 -15.33 -8.10 -12.15
N LYS A 20 -16.52 -7.59 -11.79
CA LYS A 20 -17.75 -7.68 -12.58
C LYS A 20 -17.74 -6.73 -13.78
N LEU A 21 -17.12 -5.56 -13.64
CA LEU A 21 -16.86 -4.60 -14.74
C LEU A 21 -15.80 -5.14 -15.72
N GLN A 22 -14.72 -5.77 -15.23
CA GLN A 22 -13.75 -6.46 -16.09
C GLN A 22 -14.35 -7.68 -16.81
N ALA A 23 -15.28 -8.41 -16.17
CA ALA A 23 -15.95 -9.56 -16.78
C ALA A 23 -16.96 -9.16 -17.88
N ALA A 24 -17.56 -7.96 -17.78
CA ALA A 24 -18.56 -7.48 -18.75
C ALA A 24 -17.98 -7.11 -20.13
N HIS A 25 -16.65 -6.88 -20.22
CA HIS A 25 -15.95 -6.66 -21.50
C HIS A 25 -15.29 -7.92 -22.06
N ARG A 26 -15.36 -9.04 -21.35
CA ARG A 26 -14.74 -10.30 -21.76
C ARG A 26 -15.66 -11.06 -22.71
N GLY A 27 -15.58 -10.75 -24.00
CA GLY A 27 -16.19 -11.55 -25.07
C GLY A 27 -15.79 -13.02 -24.92
N LYS A 28 -16.75 -13.94 -25.13
CA LYS A 28 -16.56 -15.39 -25.02
C LYS A 28 -15.45 -15.86 -25.97
N SER A 29 -14.25 -16.12 -25.43
CA SER A 29 -13.14 -16.70 -26.20
C SER A 29 -13.29 -18.22 -26.25
N THR A 30 -13.67 -18.74 -27.42
CA THR A 30 -13.59 -20.15 -27.76
C THR A 30 -12.12 -20.53 -28.02
N ARG A 31 -11.64 -21.58 -27.34
CA ARG A 31 -10.26 -22.07 -27.46
C ARG A 31 -9.93 -22.48 -28.90
N LYS A 32 -9.07 -21.71 -29.59
CA LYS A 32 -8.20 -22.20 -30.68
C LYS A 32 -6.94 -21.32 -30.80
N GLY A 33 -5.77 -21.97 -30.73
CA GLY A 33 -4.47 -21.45 -31.21
C GLY A 33 -3.79 -20.41 -30.32
N LYS A 34 -2.48 -20.59 -30.06
CA LYS A 34 -1.61 -19.58 -29.45
C LYS A 34 -1.60 -18.31 -30.34
N ALA A 35 -2.44 -17.34 -30.03
CA ALA A 35 -2.23 -15.95 -30.46
C ALA A 35 -1.31 -15.27 -29.43
N ALA A 36 -0.38 -14.44 -29.89
CA ALA A 36 0.46 -13.63 -29.03
C ALA A 36 -0.43 -12.83 -28.07
N ALA A 37 -0.12 -12.85 -26.78
CA ALA A 37 -0.87 -12.08 -25.78
C ALA A 37 -0.81 -10.61 -26.19
N ASP A 38 -1.97 -10.03 -26.52
CA ASP A 38 -2.06 -8.62 -26.85
C ASP A 38 -1.79 -7.83 -25.57
N TRP A 39 -0.97 -6.79 -25.63
CA TRP A 39 -0.64 -5.99 -24.45
C TRP A 39 -1.89 -5.31 -23.87
N GLN A 40 -2.94 -5.17 -24.69
CA GLN A 40 -4.27 -4.69 -24.34
C GLN A 40 -5.02 -5.61 -23.37
N ASP A 41 -4.61 -6.88 -23.22
CA ASP A 41 -5.16 -7.84 -22.25
C ASP A 41 -4.38 -7.86 -20.92
N THR A 42 -3.36 -6.99 -20.77
CA THR A 42 -2.58 -6.87 -19.52
C THR A 42 -3.14 -5.79 -18.59
N ASN A 43 -2.73 -5.82 -17.33
CA ASN A 43 -3.05 -4.75 -16.35
C ASN A 43 -2.50 -3.36 -16.73
N MET A 44 -1.82 -3.21 -17.87
CA MET A 44 -1.25 -1.96 -18.36
C MET A 44 -2.07 -1.29 -19.46
N ALA A 45 -3.14 -1.92 -19.97
CA ALA A 45 -3.87 -1.46 -21.16
C ALA A 45 -4.51 -0.07 -21.03
N LEU A 46 -4.72 0.41 -19.80
CA LEU A 46 -5.39 1.68 -19.50
C LEU A 46 -4.45 2.69 -18.83
N PHE A 47 -3.14 2.43 -18.82
CA PHE A 47 -2.16 3.31 -18.20
C PHE A 47 -2.13 4.68 -18.91
N GLY A 48 -2.34 5.76 -18.16
CA GLY A 48 -2.46 7.14 -18.65
C GLY A 48 -3.87 7.56 -19.10
N SER A 49 -4.86 6.67 -19.10
CA SER A 49 -6.23 6.98 -19.52
C SER A 49 -7.00 7.80 -18.49
N ASP A 50 -8.04 8.53 -18.93
CA ASP A 50 -8.94 9.25 -18.03
C ASP A 50 -9.70 8.32 -17.07
N ILE A 51 -9.85 7.05 -17.43
CA ILE A 51 -10.47 6.01 -16.58
C ILE A 51 -9.54 5.69 -15.41
N GLU A 52 -8.25 5.50 -15.66
CA GLU A 52 -7.27 5.25 -14.59
C GLU A 52 -7.17 6.44 -13.64
N LYS A 53 -7.14 7.68 -14.17
CA LYS A 53 -7.13 8.90 -13.35
C LYS A 53 -8.35 8.97 -12.43
N LYS A 54 -9.54 8.62 -12.93
CA LYS A 54 -10.76 8.59 -12.12
C LYS A 54 -10.73 7.50 -11.05
N ILE A 55 -10.20 6.31 -11.36
CA ILE A 55 -10.06 5.22 -10.39
C ILE A 55 -9.07 5.60 -9.29
N LYS A 56 -7.95 6.22 -9.65
CA LYS A 56 -6.94 6.70 -8.70
C LYS A 56 -7.46 7.81 -7.79
N ALA A 57 -8.15 8.79 -8.37
CA ALA A 57 -8.82 9.84 -7.59
C ALA A 57 -9.86 9.25 -6.62
N ALA A 58 -10.68 8.29 -7.07
CA ALA A 58 -11.65 7.62 -6.21
C ALA A 58 -11.00 6.77 -5.10
N ALA A 59 -9.84 6.17 -5.35
CA ALA A 59 -9.08 5.46 -4.33
C ALA A 59 -8.51 6.42 -3.28
N ALA A 60 -8.04 7.61 -3.71
CA ALA A 60 -7.59 8.67 -2.82
C ALA A 60 -8.72 9.26 -1.97
N ASP A 61 -9.95 9.34 -2.49
CA ASP A 61 -11.15 9.72 -1.73
C ASP A 61 -11.49 8.72 -0.61
N GLY A 62 -10.96 7.49 -0.68
CA GLY A 62 -11.17 6.45 0.32
C GLY A 62 -10.34 6.62 1.60
N GLU A 63 -9.29 7.45 1.60
CA GLU A 63 -8.46 7.70 2.78
C GLU A 63 -8.91 9.01 3.47
N PRO A 64 -9.51 8.93 4.68
CA PRO A 64 -10.07 10.11 5.34
C PRO A 64 -9.05 11.22 5.64
N GLN A 65 -7.77 10.87 5.73
CA GLN A 65 -6.64 11.73 6.05
C GLN A 65 -6.34 12.72 4.91
N TRP A 66 -6.81 12.45 3.69
CA TRP A 66 -6.60 13.33 2.54
C TRP A 66 -7.69 14.39 2.36
N ASN A 67 -8.81 14.28 3.05
CA ASN A 67 -9.92 15.24 2.91
C ASN A 67 -9.51 16.67 3.30
N ASP A 68 -8.69 16.80 4.34
CA ASP A 68 -8.19 18.09 4.84
C ASP A 68 -6.72 18.36 4.45
N ALA A 69 -6.16 17.54 3.55
CA ALA A 69 -4.76 17.67 3.15
C ALA A 69 -4.61 18.79 2.11
N GLY A 70 -3.66 19.69 2.35
CA GLY A 70 -3.25 20.69 1.38
C GLY A 70 -4.23 21.84 1.13
N LEU A 71 -5.26 22.00 1.96
CA LEU A 71 -6.27 23.06 1.82
C LEU A 71 -5.78 24.44 2.26
N LYS A 72 -4.79 24.50 3.15
CA LYS A 72 -4.24 25.75 3.70
C LYS A 72 -2.71 25.71 3.70
N PRO A 73 -2.04 26.87 3.55
CA PRO A 73 -0.59 26.93 3.70
C PRO A 73 -0.14 26.41 5.06
N GLY A 74 0.92 25.61 5.07
CA GLY A 74 1.43 24.97 6.27
C GLY A 74 2.10 23.64 6.00
N LEU A 75 2.47 22.98 7.10
CA LEU A 75 3.09 21.66 7.09
C LEU A 75 2.11 20.65 7.70
N GLN A 76 1.91 19.52 7.04
CA GLN A 76 1.15 18.39 7.57
C GLN A 76 2.02 17.14 7.49
N ILE A 77 2.06 16.36 8.56
CA ILE A 77 2.89 15.16 8.65
C ILE A 77 2.03 13.98 9.06
N TRP A 78 2.27 12.85 8.41
CA TRP A 78 1.68 11.57 8.76
C TRP A 78 2.76 10.51 8.91
N ARG A 79 2.53 9.59 9.84
CA ARG A 79 3.34 8.39 10.04
C ARG A 79 2.64 7.19 9.41
N ILE A 80 3.40 6.31 8.79
CA ILE A 80 2.88 5.03 8.31
C ILE A 80 2.87 4.03 9.47
N GLU A 81 1.70 3.44 9.72
CA GLU A 81 1.52 2.43 10.76
C GLU A 81 0.76 1.23 10.20
N SER A 82 1.46 0.12 9.94
CA SER A 82 0.87 -1.12 9.42
C SER A 82 -0.07 -0.89 8.22
N PHE A 83 0.47 -0.32 7.13
CA PHE A 83 -0.25 0.07 5.90
C PHE A 83 -1.26 1.22 6.01
N LYS A 84 -1.34 1.90 7.16
CA LYS A 84 -2.27 3.03 7.36
C LYS A 84 -1.53 4.34 7.54
N VAL A 85 -2.11 5.41 7.03
CA VAL A 85 -1.62 6.78 7.22
C VAL A 85 -2.19 7.31 8.53
N LYS A 86 -1.36 7.71 9.50
CA LYS A 86 -1.84 8.32 10.75
C LYS A 86 -1.28 9.72 10.94
N PRO A 87 -2.08 10.71 11.36
CA PRO A 87 -1.59 12.06 11.58
C PRO A 87 -0.52 12.06 12.66
N TRP A 88 0.60 12.72 12.39
CA TRP A 88 1.65 12.94 13.36
C TRP A 88 1.33 14.18 14.19
N PRO A 89 1.48 14.16 15.53
CA PRO A 89 1.19 15.33 16.35
C PRO A 89 2.07 16.53 16.00
N GLU A 90 1.49 17.73 15.88
CA GLU A 90 2.23 18.97 15.57
C GLU A 90 3.35 19.26 16.56
N SER A 91 3.18 18.92 17.84
CA SER A 91 4.21 19.05 18.88
C SER A 91 5.45 18.19 18.62
N LYS A 92 5.32 17.16 17.77
CA LYS A 92 6.38 16.24 17.39
C LYS A 92 6.94 16.51 15.99
N TYR A 93 6.56 17.61 15.33
CA TYR A 93 7.11 17.94 14.02
C TYR A 93 8.63 18.12 14.08
N GLY A 94 9.31 17.52 13.11
CA GLY A 94 10.76 17.40 13.08
C GLY A 94 11.31 16.25 13.93
N GLN A 95 10.48 15.40 14.54
CA GLN A 95 10.91 14.18 15.22
C GLN A 95 10.45 12.97 14.40
N PHE A 96 11.40 12.15 13.98
CA PHE A 96 11.16 10.98 13.14
C PHE A 96 11.79 9.75 13.79
N HIS A 97 11.06 8.65 13.80
CA HIS A 97 11.58 7.37 14.26
C HIS A 97 12.39 6.69 13.16
N THR A 98 13.62 6.28 13.45
CA THR A 98 14.54 5.61 12.52
C THR A 98 13.95 4.30 11.96
N GLY A 99 13.07 3.64 12.71
CA GLY A 99 12.36 2.43 12.27
C GLY A 99 11.09 2.67 11.48
N ASP A 100 10.68 3.92 11.23
CA ASP A 100 9.39 4.24 10.62
C ASP A 100 9.54 4.99 9.28
N SER A 101 8.44 5.05 8.52
CA SER A 101 8.32 5.91 7.33
C SER A 101 7.23 6.96 7.52
N TYR A 102 7.43 8.13 6.91
CA TYR A 102 6.56 9.30 7.07
C TYR A 102 6.24 9.96 5.74
N ILE A 103 5.09 10.65 5.69
CA ILE A 103 4.70 11.52 4.59
C ILE A 103 4.61 12.94 5.15
N VAL A 104 5.25 13.89 4.50
CA VAL A 104 5.30 15.30 4.87
C VAL A 104 4.79 16.11 3.68
N LEU A 105 3.66 16.78 3.85
CA LEU A 105 3.08 17.70 2.88
C LEU A 105 3.39 19.14 3.31
N HIS A 106 4.07 19.88 2.43
CA HIS A 106 4.24 21.31 2.57
C HIS A 106 3.39 22.05 1.53
N THR A 107 2.42 22.82 2.01
CA THR A 107 1.54 23.66 1.19
C THR A 107 1.97 25.11 1.30
N TYR A 108 2.14 25.77 0.16
CA TYR A 108 2.58 27.16 0.09
C TYR A 108 1.93 27.89 -1.07
N ILE A 109 1.95 29.23 -1.03
CA ILE A 109 1.50 30.07 -2.14
C ILE A 109 2.73 30.39 -3.00
N LYS A 110 2.72 29.97 -4.27
CA LYS A 110 3.91 30.08 -5.15
C LYS A 110 4.27 31.54 -5.46
N ASP A 111 3.28 32.37 -5.73
CA ASP A 111 3.45 33.80 -5.97
C ASP A 111 2.34 34.59 -5.27
N PRO A 112 2.56 35.00 -4.01
CA PRO A 112 1.57 35.74 -3.24
C PRO A 112 1.19 37.09 -3.84
N LYS A 113 2.04 37.67 -4.71
CA LYS A 113 1.80 38.99 -5.30
C LYS A 113 0.95 38.89 -6.58
N VAL A 114 1.10 37.80 -7.32
CA VAL A 114 0.38 37.58 -8.58
C VAL A 114 -0.88 36.75 -8.39
N ASN A 115 -0.82 35.68 -7.58
CA ASN A 115 -1.94 34.77 -7.33
C ASN A 115 -1.98 34.36 -5.84
N PRO A 116 -2.54 35.20 -4.96
CA PRO A 116 -2.59 34.94 -3.52
C PRO A 116 -3.33 33.65 -3.16
N ASP A 117 -4.26 33.20 -4.01
CA ASP A 117 -5.08 32.00 -3.76
C ASP A 117 -4.50 30.73 -4.39
N LYS A 118 -3.43 30.83 -5.18
CA LYS A 118 -2.87 29.68 -5.89
C LYS A 118 -1.89 28.91 -4.99
N LEU A 119 -2.40 27.81 -4.43
CA LEU A 119 -1.60 26.86 -3.67
C LEU A 119 -0.69 26.01 -4.57
N ALA A 120 0.44 25.62 -4.01
CA ALA A 120 1.39 24.68 -4.54
C ALA A 120 1.84 23.74 -3.41
N TRP A 121 2.28 22.55 -3.78
CA TRP A 121 2.53 21.46 -2.84
C TRP A 121 3.87 20.79 -3.12
N ASN A 122 4.62 20.52 -2.05
CA ASN A 122 5.72 19.56 -2.05
C ASN A 122 5.33 18.41 -1.13
N ILE A 123 5.36 17.18 -1.63
CA ILE A 123 5.17 15.97 -0.83
C ILE A 123 6.53 15.31 -0.66
N HIS A 124 6.95 15.10 0.56
CA HIS A 124 8.17 14.38 0.88
C HIS A 124 7.77 13.07 1.55
N PHE A 125 8.24 11.93 1.04
CA PHE A 125 8.19 10.69 1.81
C PHE A 125 9.56 10.42 2.39
N TRP A 126 9.61 10.38 3.72
CA TRP A 126 10.82 10.17 4.49
C TRP A 126 10.92 8.72 4.93
N ILE A 127 12.10 8.13 4.73
CA ILE A 127 12.39 6.73 5.01
C ILE A 127 13.46 6.66 6.08
N GLY A 128 13.11 6.10 7.23
CA GLY A 128 14.06 5.80 8.30
C GLY A 128 15.04 4.70 7.91
N ALA A 129 16.25 4.74 8.47
CA ALA A 129 17.32 3.80 8.15
C ALA A 129 16.97 2.34 8.50
N GLU A 130 16.09 2.13 9.49
CA GLU A 130 15.60 0.81 9.92
C GLU A 130 14.16 0.54 9.48
N SER A 131 13.57 1.40 8.62
CA SER A 131 12.17 1.24 8.20
C SER A 131 11.97 0.00 7.33
N THR A 132 10.83 -0.65 7.55
CA THR A 132 10.51 -1.94 6.93
C THR A 132 9.92 -1.77 5.53
N GLN A 133 9.97 -2.84 4.72
CA GLN A 133 9.57 -2.78 3.31
C GLN A 133 8.11 -2.41 3.09
N ASP A 134 7.21 -2.87 3.95
CA ASP A 134 5.82 -2.46 3.91
C ASP A 134 5.67 -0.97 4.20
N GLU A 135 6.43 -0.41 5.12
CA GLU A 135 6.30 0.97 5.54
C GLU A 135 6.77 1.95 4.46
N TYR A 136 8.00 1.79 3.96
CA TYR A 136 8.50 2.69 2.91
C TYR A 136 7.76 2.48 1.57
N GLY A 137 7.33 1.24 1.28
CA GLY A 137 6.49 0.95 0.12
C GLY A 137 5.12 1.60 0.22
N THR A 138 4.49 1.55 1.41
CA THR A 138 3.23 2.24 1.68
C THR A 138 3.41 3.75 1.59
N ALA A 139 4.49 4.31 2.15
CA ALA A 139 4.75 5.76 2.09
C ALA A 139 4.86 6.26 0.65
N ALA A 140 5.58 5.53 -0.20
CA ALA A 140 5.71 5.84 -1.62
C ALA A 140 4.36 5.75 -2.35
N TYR A 141 3.61 4.65 -2.15
CA TYR A 141 2.30 4.48 -2.76
C TYR A 141 1.31 5.57 -2.34
N LYS A 142 1.25 5.87 -1.04
CA LYS A 142 0.36 6.89 -0.46
C LYS A 142 0.74 8.32 -0.85
N THR A 143 2.01 8.57 -1.17
CA THR A 143 2.46 9.84 -1.73
C THR A 143 1.89 10.09 -3.12
N VAL A 144 1.85 9.06 -3.97
CA VAL A 144 1.20 9.14 -5.30
C VAL A 144 -0.30 9.36 -5.15
N GLU A 145 -0.94 8.64 -4.23
CA GLU A 145 -2.36 8.80 -3.94
C GLU A 145 -2.71 10.23 -3.48
N LEU A 146 -1.86 10.83 -2.63
CA LEU A 146 -2.01 12.22 -2.19
C LEU A 146 -1.78 13.23 -3.34
N ASP A 147 -0.81 12.99 -4.22
CA ASP A 147 -0.59 13.86 -5.39
C ASP A 147 -1.78 13.82 -6.35
N ASP A 148 -2.31 12.62 -6.63
CA ASP A 148 -3.52 12.45 -7.44
C ASP A 148 -4.72 13.22 -6.85
N LYS A 149 -4.87 13.22 -5.51
CA LYS A 149 -5.89 14.02 -4.81
C LYS A 149 -5.70 15.53 -4.97
N LEU A 150 -4.45 15.98 -5.06
CA LEU A 150 -4.07 17.37 -5.32
C LEU A 150 -4.03 17.71 -6.81
N GLY A 151 -4.59 16.84 -7.67
CA GLY A 151 -4.70 17.04 -9.11
C GLY A 151 -3.41 16.80 -9.89
N GLY A 152 -2.46 16.05 -9.33
CA GLY A 152 -1.16 15.74 -9.96
C GLY A 152 -0.23 16.96 -10.07
N ALA A 153 -0.45 17.97 -9.22
CA ALA A 153 0.28 19.23 -9.24
C ALA A 153 1.40 19.30 -8.19
N ALA A 154 1.50 18.32 -7.30
CA ALA A 154 2.50 18.32 -6.25
C ALA A 154 3.85 17.81 -6.77
N ILE A 155 4.94 18.33 -6.20
CA ILE A 155 6.28 17.80 -6.47
C ILE A 155 6.59 16.75 -5.41
N GLN A 156 6.88 15.52 -5.83
CA GLN A 156 7.19 14.40 -4.95
C GLN A 156 8.71 14.31 -4.72
N HIS A 157 9.11 14.20 -3.46
CA HIS A 157 10.50 14.11 -3.02
C HIS A 157 10.72 12.84 -2.20
N ARG A 158 11.80 12.12 -2.49
CA ARG A 158 12.24 10.97 -1.69
C ARG A 158 13.31 11.43 -0.71
N GLU A 159 13.01 11.34 0.58
CA GLU A 159 13.93 11.71 1.64
C GLU A 159 14.39 10.45 2.39
N VAL A 160 15.69 10.32 2.62
CA VAL A 160 16.27 9.21 3.38
C VAL A 160 16.95 9.79 4.60
N GLU A 161 16.82 9.12 5.75
CA GLU A 161 17.52 9.48 6.98
C GLU A 161 19.00 9.79 6.72
N SER A 162 19.48 10.91 7.26
CA SER A 162 20.85 11.41 7.10
C SER A 162 21.27 11.80 5.68
N SER A 163 20.33 11.87 4.72
CA SER A 163 20.56 12.30 3.34
C SER A 163 19.38 13.11 2.80
N GLU A 164 18.70 13.84 3.68
CA GLU A 164 17.56 14.66 3.34
C GLU A 164 17.96 15.90 2.53
N SER A 165 17.07 16.33 1.65
CA SER A 165 17.25 17.54 0.88
C SER A 165 17.27 18.80 1.77
N ASP A 166 17.99 19.83 1.33
CA ASP A 166 17.97 21.15 2.00
C ASP A 166 16.55 21.73 2.08
N LEU A 167 15.72 21.43 1.07
CA LEU A 167 14.31 21.82 1.04
C LEU A 167 13.54 21.17 2.21
N PHE A 168 13.73 19.87 2.43
CA PHE A 168 13.08 19.16 3.53
C PHE A 168 13.55 19.67 4.89
N CYS A 169 14.88 19.79 5.07
CA CYS A 169 15.47 20.32 6.29
C CYS A 169 14.98 21.75 6.59
N GLY A 170 14.79 22.57 5.55
CA GLY A 170 14.29 23.94 5.66
C GLY A 170 12.88 24.07 6.26
N HIS A 171 12.04 23.02 6.18
CA HIS A 171 10.71 23.02 6.80
C HIS A 171 10.77 23.01 8.33
N PHE A 172 11.87 22.52 8.91
CA PHE A 172 12.01 22.31 10.36
C PHE A 172 12.98 23.33 10.98
N ARG A 173 12.44 24.45 11.49
CA ARG A 173 13.25 25.52 12.11
C ARG A 173 14.16 25.05 13.25
N ARG A 174 13.78 23.98 13.96
CA ARG A 174 14.55 23.39 15.07
C ARG A 174 15.41 22.19 14.64
N GLY A 175 15.54 22.00 13.34
CA GLY A 175 16.17 20.82 12.74
C GLY A 175 15.33 19.55 12.84
N VAL A 176 15.83 18.54 12.15
CA VAL A 176 15.33 17.16 12.16
C VAL A 176 15.99 16.41 13.34
N ARG A 177 15.21 15.65 14.10
CA ARG A 177 15.66 14.82 15.22
C ARG A 177 15.28 13.36 14.96
N TYR A 178 16.27 12.49 15.01
CA TYR A 178 16.08 11.04 14.88
C TYR A 178 15.83 10.43 16.25
N LEU A 179 14.74 9.68 16.35
CA LEU A 179 14.34 8.92 17.53
C LEU A 179 14.58 7.44 17.26
N GLN A 180 15.17 6.75 18.22
CA GLN A 180 15.38 5.31 18.11
C GLN A 180 14.05 4.54 18.17
N GLY A 181 14.03 3.36 17.54
CA GLY A 181 12.86 2.49 17.46
C GLY A 181 11.87 2.89 16.37
N GLY A 182 10.67 2.31 16.44
CA GLY A 182 9.60 2.44 15.44
C GLY A 182 8.45 1.50 15.75
N ILE A 183 7.54 1.33 14.80
CA ILE A 183 6.45 0.36 14.81
C ILE A 183 6.94 -0.94 14.17
N ALA A 184 6.36 -2.06 14.62
CA ALA A 184 6.62 -3.34 13.99
C ALA A 184 5.99 -3.41 12.60
N THR A 185 6.69 -4.07 11.67
CA THR A 185 6.18 -4.37 10.32
C THR A 185 4.74 -4.87 10.34
N GLY A 186 3.94 -4.39 9.40
CA GLY A 186 2.59 -4.87 9.11
C GLY A 186 2.58 -6.20 8.35
N PHE A 187 3.73 -6.70 7.86
CA PHE A 187 3.80 -8.00 7.21
C PHE A 187 3.63 -9.14 8.20
N LYS A 188 2.87 -10.16 7.78
CA LYS A 188 2.88 -11.45 8.45
C LYS A 188 4.09 -12.24 7.95
N GLN A 189 4.97 -12.65 8.85
CA GLN A 189 6.04 -13.57 8.49
C GLN A 189 5.43 -14.88 8.00
N VAL A 190 5.75 -15.25 6.76
CA VAL A 190 5.39 -16.54 6.19
C VAL A 190 6.50 -17.51 6.56
N GLU A 191 6.18 -18.55 7.32
CA GLU A 191 7.11 -19.64 7.59
C GLU A 191 7.59 -20.26 6.27
N ASP A 192 8.89 -20.50 6.18
CA ASP A 192 9.50 -21.15 5.04
C ASP A 192 8.80 -22.50 4.80
N PRO A 193 8.30 -22.79 3.58
CA PRO A 193 7.78 -24.10 3.25
C PRO A 193 8.73 -25.25 3.60
N ALA A 194 10.04 -25.02 3.62
CA ALA A 194 11.06 -25.99 4.02
C ALA A 194 11.14 -26.20 5.54
N THR A 195 10.69 -25.24 6.35
CA THR A 195 10.61 -25.40 7.82
C THR A 195 9.27 -25.98 8.28
N ARG A 196 8.32 -26.21 7.37
CA ARG A 196 7.06 -26.88 7.71
C ARG A 196 7.32 -28.35 7.99
N ASP A 197 6.74 -28.83 9.09
CA ASP A 197 6.78 -30.26 9.40
C ASP A 197 6.16 -31.08 8.26
N PRO A 198 6.86 -32.08 7.73
CA PRO A 198 6.33 -32.94 6.69
C PRO A 198 5.07 -33.68 7.18
N VAL A 199 3.98 -33.58 6.42
CA VAL A 199 2.71 -34.26 6.74
C VAL A 199 2.51 -35.47 5.85
N LEU A 200 2.06 -36.59 6.44
CA LEU A 200 1.65 -37.77 5.70
C LEU A 200 0.13 -37.75 5.54
N LEU A 201 -0.36 -37.74 4.29
CA LEU A 201 -1.78 -37.84 3.98
C LEU A 201 -2.10 -39.24 3.47
N ARG A 202 -3.09 -39.88 4.08
CA ARG A 202 -3.65 -41.14 3.61
C ARG A 202 -4.90 -40.86 2.78
N ILE A 203 -4.88 -41.30 1.54
CA ILE A 203 -5.99 -41.20 0.60
C ILE A 203 -6.70 -42.57 0.56
N LYS A 204 -8.02 -42.59 0.73
CA LYS A 204 -8.85 -43.80 0.63
C LYS A 204 -10.15 -43.49 -0.11
N GLY A 205 -10.72 -44.48 -0.78
CA GLY A 205 -12.04 -44.38 -1.41
C GLY A 205 -12.00 -44.46 -2.93
N LYS A 206 -13.19 -44.41 -3.54
CA LYS A 206 -13.39 -44.39 -5.01
C LYS A 206 -13.64 -42.96 -5.47
N ALA A 207 -13.67 -42.72 -6.78
CA ALA A 207 -13.84 -41.38 -7.37
C ALA A 207 -15.00 -40.59 -6.75
N ASP A 208 -16.10 -41.26 -6.41
CA ASP A 208 -17.32 -40.64 -5.90
C ASP A 208 -17.31 -40.40 -4.37
N ASN A 209 -16.33 -40.95 -3.64
CA ASN A 209 -16.21 -40.79 -2.19
C ASN A 209 -14.74 -40.91 -1.74
N LEU A 210 -13.93 -39.92 -2.11
CA LEU A 210 -12.51 -39.83 -1.75
C LEU A 210 -12.35 -39.20 -0.35
N GLN A 211 -11.66 -39.89 0.53
CA GLN A 211 -11.34 -39.45 1.88
C GLN A 211 -9.84 -39.17 2.00
N LEU A 212 -9.50 -37.94 2.36
CA LEU A 212 -8.14 -37.54 2.75
C LEU A 212 -8.07 -37.45 4.27
N ARG A 213 -7.09 -38.12 4.88
CA ARG A 213 -6.82 -38.02 6.31
C ARG A 213 -5.35 -37.84 6.60
N GLN A 214 -5.00 -36.81 7.36
CA GLN A 214 -3.65 -36.66 7.90
C GLN A 214 -3.35 -37.76 8.92
N VAL A 215 -2.21 -38.42 8.75
CA VAL A 215 -1.72 -39.47 9.64
C VAL A 215 -0.31 -39.13 10.12
N ARG A 216 0.16 -39.85 11.15
CA ARG A 216 1.52 -39.66 11.68
C ARG A 216 2.54 -40.06 10.61
N LEU A 217 3.62 -39.30 10.49
CA LEU A 217 4.74 -39.57 9.59
C LEU A 217 5.56 -40.78 10.08
N LYS A 218 5.00 -41.98 9.93
CA LYS A 218 5.65 -43.26 10.24
C LYS A 218 5.30 -44.30 9.18
N ARG A 219 6.28 -45.12 8.79
CA ARG A 219 6.12 -46.21 7.79
C ARG A 219 4.96 -47.15 8.14
N THR A 220 4.68 -47.36 9.41
CA THR A 220 3.57 -48.21 9.90
C THR A 220 2.18 -47.75 9.46
N TYR A 221 2.01 -46.50 9.02
CA TYR A 221 0.74 -45.98 8.52
C TYR A 221 0.59 -46.08 6.98
N MET A 222 1.58 -46.67 6.29
CA MET A 222 1.53 -46.99 4.85
C MET A 222 1.01 -48.42 4.64
N ASN A 223 0.38 -48.68 3.48
CA ASN A 223 -0.11 -49.99 3.07
C ASN A 223 0.17 -50.23 1.56
N HIS A 224 -0.07 -51.45 1.08
CA HIS A 224 0.20 -51.84 -0.32
C HIS A 224 -0.86 -51.40 -1.34
N GLY A 225 -1.99 -50.84 -0.88
CA GLY A 225 -3.17 -50.54 -1.72
C GLY A 225 -4.43 -51.01 -1.02
#